data_AF-A0A2H9SN93-F1
#
_entry.id   AF-A0A2H9SN93-F1
#
_cell.length_a   1.000
_cell.length_b   1.000
_cell.length_c   1.000
_cell.angle_alpha   90.00
_cell.angle_beta   90.00
_cell.angle_gamma   90.00
#
_symmetry.space_group_name_H-M   'P 1'
#
loop_
_entity.id
_entity.type
_entity.pdbx_description
1 polymer ?
#
loop_
_entity_poly.entity_id
_entity_poly.type
_entity_poly.pdbx_seq_one_letter_code
_entity_poly.pdbx_strand_id
1 'polypeptide(L)'
;MNLVRQYILLGVGIIPLCSCTLSDEASSNLSYSYTYDASQLYPVVNTNPDTIAEYRSSETIDVPDSYHVGSFHSPVSFKDRDKTWASSQNPQSYTIEIAQSDKASLVAKKLYKTPKNDRMAQLKYQSFGKTYYKGVYGTYPDETAAQNAFNALPEDIKQGASIQRWGSMQRNME
;
A
#
# COMPACT_ATOMS: atom_id res chain seq x y z
N MET A 1 54.08 46.50 41.07
CA MET A 1 53.84 45.49 40.01
C MET A 1 52.50 44.84 40.32
N ASN A 2 51.53 45.10 39.45
CA ASN A 2 50.11 45.07 39.78
C ASN A 2 49.50 43.69 39.54
N LEU A 3 48.76 43.22 40.54
CA LEU A 3 47.94 42.01 40.55
C LEU A 3 46.75 42.19 39.58
N VAL A 4 46.66 41.34 38.57
CA VAL A 4 45.51 41.27 37.66
C VAL A 4 44.42 40.44 38.34
N ARG A 5 43.42 41.12 38.90
CA ARG A 5 42.19 40.49 39.42
C ARG A 5 41.31 40.04 38.26
N GLN A 6 41.13 38.73 38.11
CA GLN A 6 40.10 38.12 37.29
C GLN A 6 38.75 38.23 38.00
N TYR A 7 37.81 38.93 37.36
CA TYR A 7 36.42 39.01 37.82
C TYR A 7 35.57 38.10 36.93
N ILE A 8 35.17 36.94 37.45
CA ILE A 8 34.12 36.10 36.84
C ILE A 8 32.80 36.51 37.49
N LEU A 9 32.06 37.40 36.82
CA LEU A 9 30.68 37.72 37.19
C LEU A 9 29.77 36.59 36.71
N LEU A 10 29.41 35.71 37.64
CA LEU A 10 28.37 34.69 37.47
C LEU A 10 27.00 35.38 37.50
N GLY A 11 26.50 35.75 36.33
CA GLY A 11 25.15 36.27 36.15
C GLY A 11 24.11 35.16 36.29
N VAL A 12 23.42 35.11 37.42
CA VAL A 12 22.25 34.25 37.63
C VAL A 12 21.05 34.89 36.93
N GLY A 13 20.72 34.41 35.73
CA GLY A 13 19.50 34.76 35.02
C GLY A 13 18.37 33.82 35.41
N ILE A 14 17.42 34.31 36.23
CA ILE A 14 16.17 33.60 36.52
C ILE A 14 15.19 33.95 35.39
N ILE A 15 14.89 32.99 34.52
CA ILE A 15 13.84 33.11 33.50
C ILE A 15 12.56 32.51 34.09
N PRO A 16 11.48 33.29 34.31
CA PRO A 16 10.18 32.72 34.63
C PRO A 16 9.56 32.15 33.35
N LEU A 17 9.57 30.83 33.22
CA LEU A 17 8.77 30.14 32.20
C LEU A 17 7.33 30.01 32.72
N CYS A 18 6.44 30.85 32.21
CA CYS A 18 5.01 30.57 32.21
C CYS A 18 4.70 29.54 31.12
N SER A 19 4.08 28.42 31.49
CA SER A 19 2.96 27.85 30.72
C SER A 19 2.26 26.73 31.45
N CYS A 20 0.98 26.64 31.11
CA CYS A 20 -0.08 25.92 31.76
C CYS A 20 0.12 24.39 31.80
N THR A 21 -0.50 23.80 32.81
CA THR A 21 -0.79 22.38 33.01
C THR A 21 -0.82 21.55 31.72
N LEU A 22 0.14 20.65 31.56
CA LEU A 22 -0.02 19.47 30.70
C LEU A 22 -0.64 18.38 31.58
N SER A 23 -1.95 18.24 31.48
CA SER A 23 -2.67 17.09 32.00
C SER A 23 -2.22 15.82 31.26
N ASP A 24 -2.23 14.72 32.00
CA ASP A 24 -1.92 13.34 31.63
C ASP A 24 -1.90 12.99 30.12
N GLU A 25 -0.75 12.47 29.69
CA GLU A 25 -0.64 11.11 29.14
C GLU A 25 -1.82 10.63 28.28
N ALA A 26 -1.90 11.06 27.02
CA ALA A 26 -2.34 10.20 25.92
C ALA A 26 -2.14 10.96 24.61
N SER A 27 -1.10 10.59 23.85
CA SER A 27 -1.19 10.72 22.40
C SER A 27 -2.39 9.88 21.98
N SER A 28 -3.50 10.56 21.71
CA SER A 28 -4.63 10.00 20.99
C SER A 28 -4.16 9.65 19.59
N ASN A 29 -3.56 8.46 19.46
CA ASN A 29 -3.87 7.66 18.30
C ASN A 29 -5.40 7.63 18.26
N LEU A 30 -5.98 8.32 17.29
CA LEU A 30 -7.35 8.03 16.87
C LEU A 30 -7.32 6.60 16.31
N SER A 31 -7.25 5.66 17.23
CA SER A 31 -7.85 4.36 17.08
C SER A 31 -9.33 4.66 16.90
N TYR A 32 -9.76 4.77 15.65
CA TYR A 32 -11.15 4.53 15.34
C TYR A 32 -11.43 3.09 15.75
N SER A 33 -11.79 2.89 17.02
CA SER A 33 -12.49 1.71 17.46
C SER A 33 -13.87 1.80 16.83
N TYR A 34 -13.99 1.27 15.62
CA TYR A 34 -15.29 0.88 15.11
C TYR A 34 -15.74 -0.31 15.97
N THR A 35 -16.38 -0.01 17.10
CA THR A 35 -17.29 -0.96 17.72
C THR A 35 -18.42 -1.12 16.72
N TYR A 36 -18.33 -2.17 15.92
CA TYR A 36 -19.41 -2.54 15.03
C TYR A 36 -20.53 -3.10 15.92
N ASP A 37 -21.46 -2.21 16.30
CA ASP A 37 -22.79 -2.60 16.66
C ASP A 37 -23.36 -3.35 15.46
N ALA A 38 -23.57 -4.66 15.62
CA ALA A 38 -24.00 -5.58 14.57
C ALA A 38 -25.49 -5.39 14.20
N SER A 39 -25.98 -4.15 14.27
CA SER A 39 -27.39 -3.79 14.06
C SER A 39 -27.71 -3.33 12.63
N GLN A 40 -26.74 -3.29 11.72
CA GLN A 40 -26.97 -2.87 10.33
C GLN A 40 -26.76 -4.05 9.36
N LEU A 41 -27.54 -5.10 9.57
CA LEU A 41 -27.85 -6.09 8.54
C LEU A 41 -28.82 -5.46 7.55
N TYR A 42 -28.59 -5.72 6.26
CA TYR A 42 -29.46 -5.38 5.12
C TYR A 42 -30.96 -5.44 5.49
N PRO A 43 -31.82 -4.56 4.94
CA PRO A 43 -33.24 -4.62 5.21
C PRO A 43 -33.83 -5.89 4.58
N VAL A 44 -33.90 -6.96 5.37
CA VAL A 44 -34.75 -8.11 5.12
C VAL A 44 -36.13 -7.70 5.61
N VAL A 45 -37.00 -7.31 4.67
CA VAL A 45 -38.43 -7.21 4.97
C VAL A 45 -38.94 -8.64 5.15
N ASN A 46 -39.04 -9.10 6.39
CA ASN A 46 -39.79 -10.29 6.72
C ASN A 46 -40.73 -10.02 7.90
N THR A 47 -42.01 -10.05 7.58
CA THR A 47 -43.15 -9.81 8.45
C THR A 47 -43.33 -11.02 9.36
N ASN A 48 -42.97 -10.91 10.65
CA ASN A 48 -43.64 -11.54 11.81
C ASN A 48 -42.74 -11.44 13.07
N PRO A 49 -43.23 -10.91 14.20
CA PRO A 49 -42.48 -10.83 15.44
C PRO A 49 -42.88 -12.00 16.34
N ASP A 50 -42.08 -13.06 16.41
CA ASP A 50 -42.06 -13.99 17.55
C ASP A 50 -41.13 -15.17 17.22
N THR A 51 -39.83 -15.07 17.55
CA THR A 51 -39.01 -16.25 17.95
C THR A 51 -37.61 -15.85 18.44
N ILE A 52 -37.41 -16.11 19.73
CA ILE A 52 -36.22 -16.55 20.47
C ILE A 52 -34.89 -16.61 19.67
N ALA A 53 -33.90 -15.82 20.12
CA ALA A 53 -32.56 -15.74 19.56
C ALA A 53 -31.78 -17.06 19.72
N GLU A 54 -31.73 -17.84 18.65
CA GLU A 54 -30.85 -19.00 18.52
C GLU A 54 -29.46 -18.50 18.10
N TYR A 55 -28.46 -18.68 18.98
CA TYR A 55 -27.07 -18.32 18.74
C TYR A 55 -26.48 -19.24 17.66
N ARG A 56 -26.63 -18.83 16.40
CA ARG A 56 -26.02 -19.55 15.27
C ARG A 56 -24.51 -19.34 15.32
N SER A 57 -23.82 -20.47 15.40
CA SER A 57 -22.38 -20.63 15.19
C SER A 57 -21.93 -19.81 13.99
N SER A 58 -20.83 -19.07 14.14
CA SER A 58 -20.22 -18.29 13.08
C SER A 58 -19.75 -19.21 11.96
N GLU A 59 -20.60 -19.42 10.95
CA GLU A 59 -20.20 -20.02 9.70
C GLU A 59 -19.14 -19.12 9.04
N THR A 60 -17.93 -19.66 8.86
CA THR A 60 -16.89 -19.05 8.02
C THR A 60 -17.40 -19.00 6.59
N ILE A 61 -17.85 -17.83 6.15
CA ILE A 61 -18.22 -17.59 4.75
C ILE A 61 -16.93 -17.62 3.91
N ASP A 62 -16.77 -18.67 3.11
CA ASP A 62 -15.68 -18.80 2.14
C ASP A 62 -15.93 -17.85 0.97
N VAL A 63 -15.25 -16.70 1.00
CA VAL A 63 -15.33 -15.71 -0.06
C VAL A 63 -14.32 -16.09 -1.13
N PRO A 64 -14.74 -16.33 -2.39
CA PRO A 64 -13.81 -16.70 -3.45
C PRO A 64 -12.73 -15.64 -3.66
N ASP A 65 -11.52 -16.07 -4.03
CA ASP A 65 -10.34 -15.22 -4.32
C ASP A 65 -10.59 -14.07 -5.32
N SER A 66 -11.72 -14.10 -6.03
CA SER A 66 -12.20 -13.00 -6.87
C SER A 66 -12.51 -11.71 -6.09
N TYR A 67 -12.82 -11.80 -4.79
CA TYR A 67 -13.05 -10.62 -3.94
C TYR A 67 -11.74 -10.21 -3.27
N HIS A 68 -11.38 -8.94 -3.43
CA HIS A 68 -10.12 -8.37 -2.96
C HIS A 68 -10.13 -8.20 -1.44
N VAL A 69 -9.86 -9.27 -0.70
CA VAL A 69 -9.77 -9.23 0.76
C VAL A 69 -8.33 -9.00 1.22
N GLY A 70 -8.15 -8.11 2.22
CA GLY A 70 -6.89 -7.91 2.94
C GLY A 70 -6.72 -8.91 4.08
N SER A 71 -5.68 -8.75 4.91
CA SER A 71 -5.31 -9.68 6.00
C SER A 71 -6.40 -9.94 7.05
N PHE A 72 -7.46 -9.12 7.10
CA PHE A 72 -8.59 -9.24 8.02
C PHE A 72 -9.92 -9.52 7.31
N HIS A 73 -9.90 -10.01 6.07
CA HIS A 73 -11.11 -10.18 5.24
C HIS A 73 -11.87 -8.88 4.89
N SER A 74 -11.31 -7.72 5.23
CA SER A 74 -11.82 -6.42 4.79
C SER A 74 -11.52 -6.19 3.31
N PRO A 75 -12.44 -5.60 2.54
CA PRO A 75 -12.18 -5.27 1.14
C PRO A 75 -11.02 -4.28 1.04
N VAL A 76 -9.95 -4.66 0.33
CA VAL A 76 -8.84 -3.79 -0.05
C VAL A 76 -8.98 -3.42 -1.52
N SER A 77 -8.65 -2.19 -1.88
CA SER A 77 -8.66 -1.83 -3.30
C SER A 77 -7.58 -2.64 -4.05
N PHE A 78 -7.86 -3.02 -5.29
CA PHE A 78 -6.87 -3.70 -6.13
C PHE A 78 -5.56 -2.90 -6.23
N LYS A 79 -5.66 -1.56 -6.19
CA LYS A 79 -4.52 -0.64 -6.23
C LYS A 79 -3.64 -0.77 -5.00
N ASP A 80 -4.24 -0.83 -3.81
CA ASP A 80 -3.48 -0.93 -2.55
C ASP A 80 -2.80 -2.29 -2.44
N ARG A 81 -3.49 -3.36 -2.86
CA ARG A 81 -2.92 -4.71 -2.90
C ARG A 81 -1.75 -4.81 -3.88
N ASP A 82 -1.91 -4.25 -5.07
CA ASP A 82 -0.89 -4.24 -6.12
C ASP A 82 0.34 -3.42 -5.69
N LYS A 83 0.12 -2.25 -5.07
CA LYS A 83 1.18 -1.44 -4.47
C LYS A 83 1.89 -2.18 -3.35
N THR A 84 1.16 -2.80 -2.44
CA THR A 84 1.71 -3.53 -1.29
C THR A 84 2.57 -4.70 -1.76
N TRP A 85 2.06 -5.46 -2.73
CA TRP A 85 2.80 -6.55 -3.35
C TRP A 85 4.07 -6.06 -4.05
N ALA A 86 3.99 -5.01 -4.87
CA ALA A 86 5.15 -4.45 -5.56
C ALA A 86 6.20 -3.90 -4.59
N SER A 87 5.76 -3.32 -3.47
CA SER A 87 6.64 -2.78 -2.43
C SER A 87 7.38 -3.87 -1.66
N SER A 88 6.83 -5.08 -1.57
CA SER A 88 7.46 -6.21 -0.85
C SER A 88 8.47 -7.00 -1.69
N GLN A 89 8.61 -6.69 -2.98
CA GLN A 89 9.53 -7.41 -3.87
C GLN A 89 10.98 -7.04 -3.58
N ASN A 90 11.89 -8.01 -3.76
CA ASN A 90 13.33 -7.80 -3.61
C ASN A 90 13.83 -6.77 -4.64
N PRO A 91 14.42 -5.62 -4.23
CA PRO A 91 14.89 -4.58 -5.15
C PRO A 91 15.95 -5.05 -6.16
N GLN A 92 16.69 -6.11 -5.86
CA GLN A 92 17.72 -6.69 -6.74
C GLN A 92 17.14 -7.66 -7.77
N SER A 93 15.93 -8.15 -7.56
CA SER A 93 15.22 -9.01 -8.51
C SER A 93 14.70 -8.20 -9.70
N TYR A 94 14.30 -8.91 -10.74
CA TYR A 94 13.83 -8.37 -12.01
C TYR A 94 12.33 -8.56 -12.17
N THR A 95 11.74 -7.74 -13.02
CA THR A 95 10.34 -7.82 -13.48
C THR A 95 10.28 -7.37 -14.93
N ILE A 96 9.17 -7.63 -15.60
CA ILE A 96 8.93 -7.14 -16.95
C ILE A 96 7.95 -5.97 -16.87
N GLU A 97 8.40 -4.78 -17.28
CA GLU A 97 7.50 -3.67 -17.59
C GLU A 97 6.76 -3.99 -18.87
N ILE A 98 5.44 -4.08 -18.83
CA ILE A 98 4.60 -4.39 -20.00
C ILE A 98 4.16 -3.12 -20.72
N ALA A 99 3.97 -2.05 -19.96
CA ALA A 99 3.41 -0.80 -20.46
C ALA A 99 3.71 0.36 -19.49
N GLN A 100 3.84 1.55 -20.05
CA GLN A 100 3.85 2.82 -19.32
C GLN A 100 2.94 3.83 -20.03
N SER A 101 2.10 4.54 -19.28
CA SER A 101 1.23 5.61 -19.83
C SER A 101 0.74 6.55 -18.72
N ASP A 102 0.36 7.77 -19.09
CA ASP A 102 -0.41 8.71 -18.27
C ASP A 102 -1.87 8.26 -18.04
N LYS A 103 -2.35 7.27 -18.79
CA LYS A 103 -3.71 6.71 -18.68
C LYS A 103 -3.68 5.28 -18.13
N ALA A 104 -4.25 5.10 -16.94
CA ALA A 104 -4.40 3.79 -16.30
C ALA A 104 -5.11 2.74 -17.18
N SER A 105 -6.10 3.17 -17.97
CA SER A 105 -6.87 2.27 -18.84
C SER A 105 -6.04 1.65 -19.97
N LEU A 106 -5.04 2.37 -20.50
CA LEU A 106 -4.15 1.85 -21.54
C LEU A 106 -3.22 0.77 -20.98
N VAL A 107 -2.70 0.99 -19.77
CA VAL A 107 -1.89 0.00 -19.05
C VAL A 107 -2.72 -1.23 -18.71
N ALA A 108 -3.91 -1.04 -18.16
CA ALA A 108 -4.81 -2.15 -17.81
C ALA A 108 -5.19 -2.99 -19.04
N LYS A 109 -5.46 -2.35 -20.19
CA LYS A 109 -5.77 -3.05 -21.46
C LYS A 109 -4.61 -3.94 -21.92
N LYS A 110 -3.36 -3.50 -21.75
CA LYS A 110 -2.18 -4.32 -22.06
C LYS A 110 -2.04 -5.47 -21.07
N LEU A 111 -2.12 -5.20 -19.76
CA LEU A 111 -2.07 -6.25 -18.72
C LEU A 111 -3.15 -7.32 -18.89
N TYR A 112 -4.35 -6.95 -19.34
CA TYR A 112 -5.45 -7.90 -19.57
C TYR A 112 -5.11 -8.95 -20.65
N LYS A 113 -4.29 -8.58 -21.63
CA LYS A 113 -3.84 -9.46 -22.70
C LYS A 113 -2.59 -10.28 -22.34
N THR A 114 -1.89 -9.89 -21.29
CA THR A 114 -0.71 -10.61 -20.79
C THR A 114 -1.15 -11.98 -20.24
N PRO A 115 -0.35 -13.05 -20.44
CA PRO A 115 -0.63 -14.35 -19.84
C PRO A 115 -0.80 -14.25 -18.32
N LYS A 116 -1.76 -14.99 -17.76
CA LYS A 116 -2.07 -14.98 -16.31
C LYS A 116 -1.24 -15.99 -15.50
N ASN A 117 -0.08 -16.38 -16.04
CA ASN A 117 0.78 -17.40 -15.44
C ASN A 117 1.61 -16.86 -14.28
N ASP A 118 1.75 -15.55 -14.20
CA ASP A 118 2.50 -14.86 -13.15
C ASP A 118 1.71 -13.66 -12.63
N ARG A 119 2.13 -13.14 -11.48
CA ARG A 119 1.52 -11.99 -10.84
C ARG A 119 1.72 -10.73 -11.67
N MET A 120 0.63 -9.98 -11.82
CA MET A 120 0.62 -8.67 -12.47
C MET A 120 0.22 -7.60 -11.48
N ALA A 121 0.70 -6.38 -11.73
CA ALA A 121 0.23 -5.21 -11.02
C ALA A 121 0.22 -3.98 -11.91
N GLN A 122 -0.71 -3.07 -11.62
CA GLN A 122 -0.66 -1.70 -12.11
C GLN A 122 -0.11 -0.80 -11.01
N LEU A 123 1.01 -0.13 -11.28
CA LEU A 123 1.68 0.75 -10.33
C LEU A 123 1.46 2.21 -10.74
N LYS A 124 1.05 3.03 -9.78
CA LYS A 124 0.95 4.49 -9.93
C LYS A 124 2.28 5.10 -9.49
N TYR A 125 2.78 6.08 -10.25
CA TYR A 125 3.98 6.83 -9.87
C TYR A 125 3.88 8.27 -10.32
N GLN A 126 4.63 9.16 -9.66
CA GLN A 126 4.75 10.55 -10.08
C GLN A 126 6.06 10.80 -10.83
N SER A 127 5.95 11.62 -11.89
CA SER A 127 7.10 12.12 -12.63
C SER A 127 6.81 13.54 -13.11
N PHE A 128 7.70 14.49 -12.80
CA PHE A 128 7.55 15.91 -13.15
C PHE A 128 6.19 16.51 -12.76
N GLY A 129 5.68 16.17 -11.57
CA GLY A 129 4.38 16.65 -11.07
C GLY A 129 3.15 16.08 -11.79
N LYS A 130 3.33 15.10 -12.68
CA LYS A 130 2.25 14.37 -13.35
C LYS A 130 2.17 12.93 -12.85
N THR A 131 0.95 12.40 -12.80
CA THR A 131 0.70 10.99 -12.49
C THR A 131 0.86 10.15 -13.75
N TYR A 132 1.55 9.02 -13.60
CA TYR A 132 1.71 8.01 -14.61
C TYR A 132 1.47 6.62 -14.02
N TYR A 133 1.32 5.64 -14.91
CA TYR A 133 1.03 4.27 -14.58
C TYR A 133 1.98 3.34 -15.31
N LYS A 134 2.46 2.30 -14.62
CA LYS A 134 3.24 1.20 -15.19
C LYS A 134 2.51 -0.12 -14.97
N GLY A 135 2.60 -1.01 -15.94
CA GLY A 135 2.16 -2.39 -15.81
C GLY A 135 3.40 -3.26 -15.61
N VAL A 136 3.41 -4.07 -14.57
CA VAL A 136 4.51 -5.01 -14.28
C VAL A 136 4.01 -6.45 -14.32
N TYR A 137 4.90 -7.37 -14.71
CA TYR A 137 4.62 -8.79 -14.86
C TYR A 137 5.74 -9.65 -14.28
N GLY A 138 5.39 -10.43 -13.26
CA GLY A 138 6.23 -11.40 -12.59
C GLY A 138 7.37 -10.83 -11.75
N THR A 139 8.01 -11.72 -11.00
CA THR A 139 9.23 -11.45 -10.25
C THR A 139 10.24 -12.54 -10.55
N TYR A 140 11.41 -12.14 -11.03
CA TYR A 140 12.46 -13.05 -11.49
C TYR A 140 13.74 -12.82 -10.68
N PRO A 141 14.42 -13.89 -10.22
CA PRO A 141 15.60 -13.76 -9.37
C PRO A 141 16.79 -13.12 -10.12
N ASP A 142 16.91 -13.38 -11.41
CA ASP A 142 18.01 -12.94 -12.26
C ASP A 142 17.52 -12.52 -13.65
N GLU A 143 18.42 -11.91 -14.42
CA GLU A 143 18.14 -11.39 -15.75
C GLU A 143 17.84 -12.51 -16.76
N THR A 144 18.45 -13.70 -16.60
CA THR A 144 18.23 -14.83 -17.51
C THR A 144 16.80 -15.36 -17.36
N ALA A 145 16.33 -15.51 -16.13
CA ALA A 145 14.95 -15.88 -15.82
C ALA A 145 13.95 -14.85 -16.38
N ALA A 146 14.24 -13.55 -16.21
CA ALA A 146 13.43 -12.48 -16.79
C ALA A 146 13.42 -12.50 -18.32
N GLN A 147 14.57 -12.76 -18.96
CA GLN A 147 14.68 -12.85 -20.42
C GLN A 147 13.91 -14.05 -20.98
N ASN A 148 13.97 -15.20 -20.31
CA ASN A 148 13.18 -16.37 -20.69
C ASN A 148 11.67 -16.08 -20.62
N ALA A 149 11.22 -15.45 -19.54
CA ALA A 149 9.83 -15.03 -19.41
C ALA A 149 9.43 -13.98 -20.45
N PHE A 150 10.30 -13.01 -20.74
CA PHE A 150 10.09 -12.00 -21.78
C PHE A 150 9.94 -12.65 -23.16
N ASN A 151 10.79 -13.63 -23.47
CA ASN A 151 10.75 -14.37 -24.74
C ASN A 151 9.49 -15.23 -24.87
N ALA A 152 8.89 -15.66 -23.77
CA ALA A 152 7.63 -16.41 -23.75
C ALA A 152 6.39 -15.52 -23.92
N LEU A 153 6.52 -14.19 -23.84
CA LEU A 153 5.39 -13.28 -24.02
C LEU A 153 4.89 -13.27 -25.48
N PRO A 154 3.59 -13.03 -25.69
CA PRO A 154 3.05 -12.75 -27.02
C PRO A 154 3.71 -11.53 -27.68
N GLU A 155 3.89 -11.56 -29.01
CA GLU A 155 4.55 -10.48 -29.75
C GLU A 155 3.88 -9.12 -29.59
N ASP A 156 2.55 -9.07 -29.46
CA ASP A 156 1.82 -7.80 -29.24
C ASP A 156 2.10 -7.18 -27.86
N ILE A 157 2.52 -7.99 -26.89
CA ILE A 157 2.88 -7.56 -25.54
C ILE A 157 4.37 -7.24 -25.44
N LYS A 158 5.22 -8.05 -26.07
CA LYS A 158 6.67 -7.79 -26.18
C LYS A 158 6.95 -6.41 -26.78
N GLN A 159 6.12 -5.98 -27.74
CA GLN A 159 6.21 -4.65 -28.34
C GLN A 159 5.90 -3.55 -27.32
N GLY A 160 6.98 -2.94 -26.80
CA GLY A 160 6.95 -1.92 -25.77
C GLY A 160 7.02 -2.45 -24.34
N ALA A 161 7.33 -3.74 -24.16
CA ALA A 161 7.74 -4.28 -22.89
C ALA A 161 9.26 -4.16 -22.71
N SER A 162 9.73 -4.09 -21.46
CA SER A 162 11.16 -4.09 -21.14
C SER A 162 11.45 -4.79 -19.82
N ILE A 163 12.62 -5.40 -19.68
CA ILE A 163 13.07 -5.98 -18.42
C ILE A 163 13.61 -4.86 -17.53
N GLN A 164 13.15 -4.82 -16.29
CA GLN A 164 13.54 -3.81 -15.31
C GLN A 164 13.85 -4.46 -13.97
N ARG A 165 14.68 -3.79 -13.15
CA ARG A 165 14.86 -4.18 -11.75
C ARG A 165 13.73 -3.66 -10.90
N TRP A 166 13.30 -4.44 -9.91
CA TRP A 166 12.30 -4.03 -8.93
C TRP A 166 12.66 -2.74 -8.21
N GLY A 167 13.94 -2.56 -7.85
CA GLY A 167 14.40 -1.33 -7.23
C GLY A 167 14.18 -0.09 -8.10
N SER A 168 14.15 -0.22 -9.44
CA SER A 168 13.78 0.89 -10.32
C SER A 168 12.28 1.15 -10.36
N MET A 169 11.46 0.10 -10.28
CA MET A 169 10.00 0.19 -10.29
C MET A 169 9.40 0.76 -9.01
N GLN A 170 10.07 0.50 -7.89
CA GLN A 170 9.64 0.96 -6.57
C GLN A 170 9.92 2.45 -6.35
N ARG A 171 10.79 3.07 -7.15
CA ARG A 171 11.09 4.51 -7.03
C ARG A 171 9.87 5.35 -7.38
N ASN A 172 9.55 6.31 -6.51
CA ASN A 172 8.47 7.29 -6.70
C ASN A 172 7.07 6.65 -6.88
N MET A 173 6.88 5.43 -6.37
CA MET A 173 5.59 4.74 -6.38
C MET A 173 4.66 5.35 -5.33
N GLU A 174 3.40 5.58 -5.72
CA GLU A 174 2.36 6.19 -4.89
C GLU A 174 1.26 5.23 -4.46
#